data_AF-A0A7S2XVS4-F1
#
_entry.id   AF-A0A7S2XVS4-F1
#
_cell.length_a   1.000
_cell.length_b   1.000
_cell.length_c   1.000
_cell.angle_alpha   90.00
_cell.angle_beta   90.00
_cell.angle_gamma   90.00
#
_symmetry.space_group_name_H-M   'P 1'
#
loop_
_entity.id
_entity.type
_entity.pdbx_description
1 polymer ?
#
loop_
_entity_poly.entity_id
_entity_poly.type
_entity_poly.pdbx_seq_one_letter_code
_entity_poly.pdbx_strand_id
1 'polypeptide(L)'
;ALRGDEETNIVTRTLKNWLIQGLGARKRSDLVVNKHMILITANEKLKATKPETVFLLPEHSRCEAFTTFTAAGLLPLSLIFGWNVVEQILAGAHDLDKHFVETNPRHNLPVLLALTDVWNDAFLGSSGRVLTPFSEAFSAFPSFVATLEAQTCGNRGTMDRSGRRAGIGKRGDGHDSCAAMVIDGGLTGDHDRALYQCGRPVASEMITSMDTQAAARTSKIMGLDGVEEAFSNQDALLCSFFAHADVLAFGSEDRPGGSVSSPRTLFPSESFGSVVSNSVLPYSSRALAQSESFGSVASNSVLPVPYSSGEGEDVAEGNRPSTLLVVGICDPFTCGQLIALSEHRAAITARIWDVDPFAKTVGSSLRLERTEQLKNKLQQIYERMSISGSNHSDQAEDSTVNLATSTILGHYATMMHDRKMYVVRGNS
;
A
#
# COMPACT_ATOMS: atom_id res chain seq x y z
N ALA A 1 0.93 18.84 -0.50
CA ALA A 1 1.86 19.52 -1.42
C ALA A 1 1.20 20.08 -2.69
N LEU A 2 0.24 19.37 -3.31
CA LEU A 2 -0.38 19.76 -4.59
C LEU A 2 -1.65 20.60 -4.45
N ARG A 3 -2.53 20.23 -3.51
CA ARG A 3 -3.62 21.05 -2.98
C ARG A 3 -3.40 21.10 -1.47
N GLY A 4 -3.54 22.26 -0.84
CA GLY A 4 -3.30 22.40 0.60
C GLY A 4 -4.36 21.63 1.37
N ASP A 5 -4.13 20.35 1.59
CA ASP A 5 -5.03 19.50 2.37
C ASP A 5 -5.19 20.09 3.77
N GLU A 6 -6.44 20.15 4.23
CA GLU A 6 -6.78 20.81 5.47
C GLU A 6 -6.10 20.12 6.66
N GLU A 7 -6.02 18.80 6.62
CA GLU A 7 -5.34 17.99 7.63
C GLU A 7 -3.85 18.36 7.71
N THR A 8 -3.17 18.45 6.56
CA THR A 8 -1.77 18.88 6.50
C THR A 8 -1.59 20.30 7.04
N ASN A 9 -2.52 21.22 6.73
CA ASN A 9 -2.47 22.59 7.24
C ASN A 9 -2.68 22.67 8.77
N ILE A 10 -3.60 21.86 9.33
CA ILE A 10 -3.85 21.76 10.77
C ILE A 10 -2.60 21.24 11.49
N VAL A 11 -2.00 20.16 10.99
CA VAL A 11 -0.76 19.60 11.54
C VAL A 11 0.37 20.61 11.47
N THR A 12 0.55 21.27 10.32
CA THR A 12 1.57 22.31 10.12
C THR A 12 1.40 23.46 11.12
N ARG A 13 0.16 23.94 11.32
CA ARG A 13 -0.12 25.02 12.29
C ARG A 13 0.15 24.58 13.73
N THR A 14 -0.22 23.35 14.08
CA THR A 14 0.00 22.77 15.41
C THR A 14 1.50 22.63 15.70
N LEU A 15 2.26 22.05 14.78
CA LEU A 15 3.71 21.90 14.90
C LEU A 15 4.42 23.25 14.99
N LYS A 16 4.01 24.22 14.15
CA LYS A 16 4.54 25.60 14.23
C LYS A 16 4.31 26.21 15.62
N ASN A 17 3.11 26.06 16.18
CA ASN A 17 2.79 26.58 17.51
C ASN A 17 3.62 25.90 18.59
N TRP A 18 3.70 24.57 18.55
CA TRP A 18 4.51 23.76 19.47
C TRP A 18 5.98 24.19 19.45
N LEU A 19 6.55 24.37 18.26
CA LEU A 19 7.94 24.72 18.07
C LEU A 19 8.26 26.15 18.54
N ILE A 20 7.38 27.11 18.28
CA ILE A 20 7.51 28.49 18.80
C ILE A 20 7.42 28.54 20.33
N GLN A 21 6.52 27.74 20.91
CA GLN A 21 6.36 27.66 22.37
C GLN A 21 7.57 26.99 23.03
N GLY A 22 8.03 25.86 22.51
CA GLY A 22 9.17 25.12 23.06
C GLY A 22 10.48 25.92 23.05
N LEU A 23 10.70 26.74 22.03
CA LEU A 23 11.91 27.57 21.92
C LEU A 23 11.81 28.92 22.64
N GLY A 24 10.67 29.24 23.28
CA GLY A 24 10.47 30.52 23.99
C GLY A 24 10.57 31.78 23.12
N ALA A 25 10.64 31.63 21.79
CA ALA A 25 11.03 32.66 20.86
C ALA A 25 9.83 33.40 20.23
N ARG A 26 8.84 33.78 21.06
CA ARG A 26 7.62 34.46 20.58
C ARG A 26 7.89 35.75 19.79
N LYS A 27 8.95 36.49 20.14
CA LYS A 27 9.35 37.75 19.47
C LYS A 27 10.15 37.52 18.17
N ARG A 28 10.60 36.30 17.88
CA ARG A 28 11.40 35.94 16.69
C ARG A 28 10.85 34.68 16.01
N SER A 29 9.52 34.57 15.92
CA SER A 29 8.84 33.43 15.31
C SER A 29 9.27 33.20 13.86
N ASP A 30 9.57 34.26 13.10
CA ASP A 30 9.98 34.15 11.70
C ASP A 30 11.33 33.45 11.52
N LEU A 31 12.30 33.76 12.37
CA LEU A 31 13.63 33.13 12.33
C LEU A 31 13.55 31.63 12.66
N VAL A 32 12.72 31.30 13.64
CA VAL A 32 12.49 29.92 14.08
C VAL A 32 11.86 29.10 12.96
N VAL A 33 10.82 29.63 12.31
CA VAL A 33 10.18 28.96 11.17
C VAL A 33 11.18 28.80 10.02
N ASN A 34 11.98 29.83 9.70
CA ASN A 34 12.92 29.76 8.59
C ASN A 34 14.05 28.74 8.81
N LYS A 35 14.45 28.46 10.05
CA LYS A 35 15.53 27.50 10.34
C LYS A 35 15.06 26.07 10.56
N HIS A 36 13.82 25.88 11.02
CA HIS A 36 13.32 24.57 11.45
C HIS A 36 12.18 24.01 10.59
N MET A 37 11.68 24.76 9.61
CA MET A 37 10.61 24.30 8.72
C MET A 37 11.01 24.47 7.26
N ILE A 38 10.78 23.41 6.50
CA ILE A 38 10.92 23.39 5.04
C ILE A 38 9.54 23.09 4.46
N LEU A 39 9.20 23.75 3.36
CA LEU A 39 7.92 23.58 2.67
C LEU A 39 8.15 23.05 1.25
N ILE A 40 7.38 22.03 0.87
CA ILE A 40 7.33 21.52 -0.50
C ILE A 40 5.93 21.77 -1.03
N THR A 41 5.82 22.52 -2.14
CA THR A 41 4.53 22.96 -2.65
C THR A 41 4.50 23.07 -4.17
N ALA A 42 3.32 22.92 -4.77
CA ALA A 42 3.08 23.32 -6.16
C ALA A 42 2.60 24.79 -6.28
N ASN A 43 2.36 25.49 -5.16
CA ASN A 43 1.85 26.86 -5.17
C ASN A 43 3.00 27.88 -5.28
N GLU A 44 3.17 28.44 -6.48
CA GLU A 44 4.21 29.41 -6.81
C GLU A 44 4.13 30.70 -5.99
N LYS A 45 2.92 31.11 -5.57
CA LYS A 45 2.73 32.31 -4.75
C LYS A 45 3.42 32.20 -3.39
N LEU A 46 3.51 30.99 -2.83
CA LEU A 46 4.14 30.77 -1.53
C LEU A 46 5.67 30.83 -1.62
N LYS A 47 6.28 30.37 -2.74
CA LYS A 47 7.74 30.45 -2.93
C LYS A 47 8.23 31.90 -2.96
N ALA A 48 7.47 32.80 -3.60
CA ALA A 48 7.84 34.21 -3.71
C ALA A 48 8.06 34.89 -2.34
N THR A 49 7.44 34.37 -1.28
CA THR A 49 7.56 34.94 0.08
C THR A 49 8.79 34.45 0.84
N LYS A 50 9.30 33.24 0.56
CA LYS A 50 10.41 32.59 1.29
C LYS A 50 11.19 31.62 0.38
N PRO A 51 12.14 32.10 -0.43
CA PRO A 51 12.73 31.28 -1.49
C PRO A 51 13.66 30.17 -0.99
N GLU A 52 14.35 30.34 0.13
CA GLU A 52 15.37 29.39 0.62
C GLU A 52 14.79 28.14 1.29
N THR A 53 13.60 28.24 1.87
CA THR A 53 12.95 27.15 2.63
C THR A 53 11.80 26.50 1.88
N VAL A 54 11.57 26.90 0.62
CA VAL A 54 10.43 26.46 -0.19
C VAL A 54 10.91 25.79 -1.47
N PHE A 55 10.69 24.49 -1.56
CA PHE A 55 10.93 23.69 -2.76
C PHE A 55 9.64 23.63 -3.59
N LEU A 56 9.72 24.05 -4.86
CA LEU A 56 8.59 23.96 -5.78
C LEU A 56 8.59 22.63 -6.52
N LEU A 57 7.41 22.04 -6.63
CA LEU A 57 7.18 20.89 -7.51
C LEU A 57 7.06 21.35 -8.98
N PRO A 58 7.87 20.77 -9.89
CA PRO A 58 7.77 21.01 -11.33
C PRO A 58 6.37 20.75 -11.87
N GLU A 59 5.92 21.51 -12.87
CA GLU A 59 4.56 21.42 -13.39
C GLU A 59 4.19 20.03 -13.92
N HIS A 60 5.11 19.39 -14.64
CA HIS A 60 4.91 18.05 -15.21
C HIS A 60 4.80 16.95 -14.15
N SER A 61 5.30 17.19 -12.93
CA SER A 61 5.25 16.22 -11.82
C SER A 61 4.16 16.57 -10.81
N ARG A 62 3.18 17.44 -11.16
CA ARG A 62 2.06 17.82 -10.28
C ARG A 62 0.93 16.78 -10.31
N CYS A 63 1.27 15.50 -10.28
CA CYS A 63 0.35 14.38 -10.14
C CYS A 63 0.70 13.63 -8.86
N GLU A 64 -0.28 13.43 -7.98
CA GLU A 64 -0.06 12.90 -6.61
C GLU A 64 0.66 11.55 -6.62
N ALA A 65 0.19 10.65 -7.49
CA ALA A 65 0.72 9.30 -7.70
C ALA A 65 2.22 9.30 -8.10
N PHE A 66 2.66 10.29 -8.88
CA PHE A 66 4.01 10.33 -9.47
C PHE A 66 4.89 11.43 -8.86
N THR A 67 4.71 11.70 -7.56
CA THR A 67 5.54 12.66 -6.83
C THR A 67 6.77 12.05 -6.14
N THR A 68 6.95 10.73 -6.20
CA THR A 68 7.98 9.98 -5.47
C THR A 68 9.40 10.49 -5.76
N PHE A 69 9.74 10.64 -7.04
CA PHE A 69 11.06 11.13 -7.50
C PHE A 69 11.17 12.67 -7.55
N THR A 70 10.29 13.39 -6.86
CA THR A 70 10.38 14.85 -6.73
C THR A 70 10.95 15.24 -5.37
N ALA A 71 11.12 16.54 -5.12
CA ALA A 71 11.49 17.04 -3.80
C ALA A 71 10.56 16.52 -2.67
N ALA A 72 9.30 16.15 -2.98
CA ALA A 72 8.36 15.57 -2.01
C ALA A 72 8.90 14.29 -1.36
N GLY A 73 9.41 13.34 -2.14
CA GLY A 73 9.98 12.08 -1.64
C GLY A 73 11.48 12.15 -1.41
N LEU A 74 12.23 12.82 -2.28
CA LEU A 74 13.69 12.79 -2.26
C LEU A 74 14.31 13.64 -1.16
N LEU A 75 13.70 14.78 -0.80
CA LEU A 75 14.25 15.66 0.24
C LEU A 75 14.35 14.97 1.60
N PRO A 76 13.28 14.35 2.17
CA PRO A 76 13.41 13.65 3.45
C PRO A 76 14.41 12.49 3.38
N LEU A 77 14.46 11.76 2.27
CA LEU A 77 15.45 10.69 2.07
C LEU A 77 16.88 11.23 2.06
N SER A 78 17.13 12.35 1.40
CA SER A 78 18.45 12.99 1.35
C SER A 78 18.92 13.48 2.73
N LEU A 79 17.99 13.90 3.60
CA LEU A 79 18.31 14.34 4.96
C LEU A 79 18.67 13.17 5.88
N ILE A 80 18.06 12.00 5.69
CA ILE A 80 18.27 10.81 6.53
C ILE A 80 19.48 10.00 6.04
N PHE A 81 19.57 9.76 4.72
CA PHE A 81 20.54 8.83 4.14
C PHE A 81 21.66 9.53 3.35
N GLY A 82 21.56 10.83 3.14
CA GLY A 82 22.50 11.59 2.30
C GLY A 82 22.18 11.51 0.81
N TRP A 83 22.74 12.46 0.05
CA TRP A 83 22.48 12.57 -1.40
C TRP A 83 23.01 11.37 -2.19
N ASN A 84 24.14 10.78 -1.79
CA ASN A 84 24.74 9.64 -2.50
C ASN A 84 23.81 8.43 -2.58
N VAL A 85 22.99 8.20 -1.55
CA VAL A 85 21.98 7.14 -1.54
C VAL A 85 20.82 7.49 -2.46
N VAL A 86 20.36 8.74 -2.42
CA VAL A 86 19.30 9.25 -3.30
C VAL A 86 19.70 9.19 -4.77
N GLU A 87 20.95 9.49 -5.09
CA GLU A 87 21.49 9.38 -6.44
C GLU A 87 21.43 7.93 -6.96
N GLN A 88 21.71 6.94 -6.11
CA GLN A 88 21.55 5.53 -6.48
C GLN A 88 20.09 5.15 -6.71
N ILE A 89 19.16 5.63 -5.88
CA ILE A 89 17.71 5.45 -6.09
C ILE A 89 17.30 6.01 -7.46
N LEU A 90 17.74 7.22 -7.78
CA LEU A 90 17.46 7.85 -9.07
C LEU A 90 18.09 7.10 -10.24
N ALA A 91 19.31 6.59 -10.07
CA ALA A 91 19.97 5.79 -11.09
C ALA A 91 19.21 4.49 -11.38
N GLY A 92 18.70 3.82 -10.35
CA GLY A 92 17.90 2.61 -10.49
C GLY A 92 16.54 2.87 -11.15
N ALA A 93 15.86 3.95 -10.76
CA ALA A 93 14.64 4.36 -11.43
C ALA A 93 14.87 4.65 -12.92
N HIS A 94 15.93 5.40 -13.24
CA HIS A 94 16.30 5.73 -14.61
C HIS A 94 16.67 4.50 -15.45
N ASP A 95 17.35 3.52 -14.86
CA ASP A 95 17.67 2.25 -15.53
C ASP A 95 16.40 1.52 -15.98
N LEU A 96 15.39 1.44 -15.09
CA LEU A 96 14.12 0.83 -15.45
C LEU A 96 13.30 1.67 -16.44
N ASP A 97 13.33 3.00 -16.33
CA ASP A 97 12.72 3.89 -17.32
C ASP A 97 13.28 3.60 -18.71
N LYS A 98 14.60 3.39 -18.80
CA LYS A 98 15.29 3.04 -20.03
C LYS A 98 14.83 1.69 -20.58
N HIS A 99 14.78 0.67 -19.72
CA HIS A 99 14.22 -0.65 -20.09
C HIS A 99 12.79 -0.53 -20.61
N PHE A 100 11.96 0.29 -19.98
CA PHE A 100 10.58 0.50 -20.41
C PHE A 100 10.49 1.13 -21.81
N VAL A 101 11.37 2.06 -22.16
CA VAL A 101 11.35 2.75 -23.46
C VAL A 101 12.03 1.94 -24.57
N GLU A 102 13.16 1.30 -24.27
CA GLU A 102 14.05 0.70 -25.28
C GLU A 102 13.72 -0.79 -25.55
N THR A 103 13.15 -1.50 -24.58
CA THR A 103 12.93 -2.95 -24.69
C THR A 103 11.65 -3.29 -25.45
N ASN A 104 11.72 -4.32 -26.31
CA ASN A 104 10.56 -4.86 -27.01
C ASN A 104 9.42 -5.18 -26.02
N PRO A 105 8.16 -4.78 -26.29
CA PRO A 105 7.03 -5.03 -25.40
C PRO A 105 6.86 -6.48 -24.91
N ARG A 106 7.30 -7.48 -25.70
CA ARG A 106 7.26 -8.90 -25.32
C ARG A 106 8.24 -9.29 -24.20
N HIS A 107 9.25 -8.47 -23.96
CA HIS A 107 10.27 -8.64 -22.93
C HIS A 107 10.28 -7.47 -21.93
N ASN A 108 9.27 -6.61 -22.00
CA ASN A 108 9.18 -5.40 -21.19
C ASN A 108 8.44 -5.73 -19.90
N LEU A 109 9.17 -5.70 -18.78
CA LEU A 109 8.68 -6.18 -17.48
C LEU A 109 7.43 -5.40 -17.01
N PRO A 110 7.42 -4.04 -16.98
CA PRO A 110 6.21 -3.29 -16.69
C PRO A 110 5.01 -3.66 -17.57
N VAL A 111 5.21 -3.86 -18.87
CA VAL A 111 4.14 -4.21 -19.82
C VAL A 111 3.58 -5.60 -19.52
N LEU A 112 4.43 -6.59 -19.28
CA LEU A 112 4.01 -7.95 -18.97
C LEU A 112 3.20 -8.00 -17.67
N LEU A 113 3.66 -7.31 -16.62
CA LEU A 113 2.94 -7.24 -15.35
C LEU A 113 1.57 -6.57 -15.49
N ALA A 114 1.50 -5.44 -16.22
CA ALA A 114 0.24 -4.76 -16.47
C ALA A 114 -0.74 -5.62 -17.29
N LEU A 115 -0.26 -6.35 -18.29
CA LEU A 115 -1.09 -7.28 -19.07
C LEU A 115 -1.59 -8.46 -18.22
N THR A 116 -0.78 -8.97 -17.28
CA THR A 116 -1.20 -9.99 -16.32
C THR A 116 -2.33 -9.47 -15.43
N ASP A 117 -2.24 -8.24 -14.94
CA ASP A 117 -3.32 -7.63 -14.14
C ASP A 117 -4.61 -7.50 -14.93
N VAL A 118 -4.52 -6.98 -16.16
CA VAL A 118 -5.67 -6.85 -17.06
C VAL A 118 -6.26 -8.22 -17.39
N TRP A 119 -5.42 -9.24 -17.58
CA TRP A 119 -5.88 -10.59 -17.83
C TRP A 119 -6.67 -11.15 -16.65
N ASN A 120 -6.11 -11.04 -15.44
CA ASN A 120 -6.73 -11.51 -14.22
C ASN A 120 -8.07 -10.80 -13.93
N ASP A 121 -8.13 -9.48 -14.11
CA ASP A 121 -9.36 -8.74 -13.87
C ASP A 121 -10.40 -8.94 -14.99
N ALA A 122 -10.02 -8.72 -16.26
CA ALA A 122 -10.98 -8.69 -17.37
C ALA A 122 -11.44 -10.07 -17.84
N PHE A 123 -10.60 -11.11 -17.69
CA PHE A 123 -10.90 -12.45 -18.23
C PHE A 123 -11.13 -13.49 -17.13
N LEU A 124 -10.41 -13.43 -16.01
CA LEU A 124 -10.62 -14.36 -14.89
C LEU A 124 -11.63 -13.84 -13.86
N GLY A 125 -12.04 -12.56 -13.95
CA GLY A 125 -12.96 -11.95 -12.99
C GLY A 125 -12.35 -11.78 -11.59
N SER A 126 -11.03 -11.90 -11.49
CA SER A 126 -10.27 -11.69 -10.26
C SER A 126 -9.99 -10.20 -10.09
N SER A 127 -10.99 -9.47 -9.59
CA SER A 127 -10.86 -8.03 -9.35
C SER A 127 -10.02 -7.74 -8.12
N GLY A 128 -8.73 -7.48 -8.35
CA GLY A 128 -7.75 -7.17 -7.32
C GLY A 128 -6.59 -8.17 -7.27
N ARG A 129 -5.52 -7.76 -6.58
CA ARG A 129 -4.34 -8.59 -6.34
C ARG A 129 -3.91 -8.46 -4.89
N VAL A 130 -3.50 -9.57 -4.28
CA VAL A 130 -2.91 -9.58 -2.95
C VAL A 130 -1.41 -9.50 -3.11
N LEU A 131 -0.76 -8.55 -2.45
CA LEU A 131 0.68 -8.35 -2.49
C LEU A 131 1.28 -8.76 -1.15
N THR A 132 2.06 -9.84 -1.15
CA THR A 132 2.63 -10.45 0.06
C THR A 132 4.16 -10.28 0.09
N PRO A 133 4.71 -9.47 1.00
CA PRO A 133 6.15 -9.36 1.19
C PRO A 133 6.70 -10.51 2.05
N PHE A 134 7.72 -11.21 1.56
CA PHE A 134 8.45 -12.27 2.29
C PHE A 134 9.76 -11.77 2.92
N SER A 135 9.98 -10.46 2.89
CA SER A 135 11.10 -9.80 3.54
C SER A 135 10.60 -8.50 4.18
N GLU A 136 11.07 -8.23 5.40
CA GLU A 136 10.71 -7.01 6.14
C GLU A 136 11.10 -5.74 5.39
N ALA A 137 12.12 -5.80 4.53
CA ALA A 137 12.51 -4.68 3.69
C ALA A 137 11.38 -4.20 2.76
N PHE A 138 10.39 -5.05 2.48
CA PHE A 138 9.25 -4.75 1.60
C PHE A 138 7.94 -4.57 2.37
N SER A 139 7.93 -4.46 3.71
CA SER A 139 6.68 -4.37 4.49
C SER A 139 5.82 -3.15 4.14
N ALA A 140 6.43 -2.02 3.76
CA ALA A 140 5.71 -0.83 3.30
C ALA A 140 5.33 -0.85 1.81
N PHE A 141 5.85 -1.81 1.03
CA PHE A 141 5.66 -1.88 -0.42
C PHE A 141 4.19 -2.10 -0.83
N PRO A 142 3.41 -3.01 -0.21
CA PRO A 142 1.98 -3.15 -0.52
C PRO A 142 1.20 -1.85 -0.39
N SER A 143 1.41 -1.10 0.70
CA SER A 143 0.73 0.17 0.97
C SER A 143 1.08 1.25 -0.06
N PHE A 144 2.35 1.32 -0.46
CA PHE A 144 2.82 2.21 -1.51
C PHE A 144 2.12 1.89 -2.85
N VAL A 145 2.17 0.64 -3.29
CA VAL A 145 1.57 0.19 -4.56
C VAL A 145 0.05 0.39 -4.56
N ALA A 146 -0.62 0.08 -3.45
CA ALA A 146 -2.05 0.30 -3.31
C ALA A 146 -2.44 1.78 -3.46
N THR A 147 -1.67 2.67 -2.84
CA THR A 147 -1.89 4.12 -2.96
C THR A 147 -1.67 4.59 -4.39
N LEU A 148 -0.57 4.16 -5.00
CA LEU A 148 -0.20 4.50 -6.37
C LEU A 148 -1.26 4.07 -7.39
N GLU A 149 -1.69 2.81 -7.34
CA GLU A 149 -2.70 2.29 -8.26
C GLU A 149 -4.07 2.89 -7.98
N ALA A 150 -4.46 3.10 -6.72
CA ALA A 150 -5.73 3.75 -6.41
C ALA A 150 -5.79 5.18 -6.96
N GLN A 151 -4.69 5.94 -6.89
CA GLN A 151 -4.63 7.30 -7.42
C GLN A 151 -4.55 7.35 -8.96
N THR A 152 -3.92 6.35 -9.58
CA THR A 152 -3.71 6.29 -11.03
C THR A 152 -4.92 5.69 -11.77
N CYS A 153 -5.42 4.55 -11.29
CA CYS A 153 -6.48 3.75 -11.90
C CYS A 153 -7.88 4.07 -11.34
N GLY A 154 -7.97 4.72 -10.18
CA GLY A 154 -9.22 5.05 -9.49
C GLY A 154 -10.00 6.23 -10.08
N ASN A 155 -9.49 6.88 -11.12
CA ASN A 155 -10.12 8.04 -11.78
C ASN A 155 -11.32 7.66 -12.68
N ARG A 156 -12.26 6.85 -12.17
CA ARG A 156 -13.52 6.54 -12.87
C ARG A 156 -14.31 7.84 -13.08
N GLY A 157 -14.60 8.15 -14.35
CA GLY A 157 -15.40 9.32 -14.73
C GLY A 157 -14.60 10.49 -15.30
N THR A 158 -13.28 10.39 -15.43
CA THR A 158 -12.54 11.30 -16.31
C THR A 158 -12.98 11.08 -17.75
N MET A 159 -13.19 12.18 -18.47
CA MET A 159 -13.43 12.10 -19.91
C MET A 159 -12.20 11.48 -20.57
N ASP A 160 -12.40 10.54 -21.47
CA ASP A 160 -11.38 10.09 -22.42
C ASP A 160 -10.83 11.30 -23.20
N ARG A 161 -9.71 11.12 -23.90
CA ARG A 161 -9.13 12.18 -24.76
C ARG A 161 -10.08 12.68 -25.85
N SER A 162 -11.20 11.99 -26.10
CA SER A 162 -12.24 12.36 -27.07
C SER A 162 -13.48 13.03 -26.43
N GLY A 163 -13.46 13.29 -25.12
CA GLY A 163 -14.56 13.95 -24.41
C GLY A 163 -15.73 13.03 -24.00
N ARG A 164 -15.59 11.70 -24.08
CA ARG A 164 -16.59 10.72 -23.60
C ARG A 164 -16.20 10.23 -22.21
N ARG A 165 -17.16 9.97 -21.32
CA ARG A 165 -16.85 9.38 -20.01
C ARG A 165 -16.20 8.01 -20.21
N ALA A 166 -14.96 7.83 -19.72
CA ALA A 166 -14.35 6.51 -19.62
C ALA A 166 -15.26 5.63 -18.74
N GLY A 167 -15.74 4.50 -19.29
CA GLY A 167 -16.61 3.56 -18.57
C GLY A 167 -18.13 3.75 -18.72
N ILE A 168 -18.64 4.32 -19.82
CA ILE A 168 -20.04 4.06 -20.25
C ILE A 168 -20.02 3.40 -21.64
N GLY A 169 -19.22 2.35 -21.78
CA GLY A 169 -19.39 1.38 -22.86
C GLY A 169 -20.34 0.31 -22.36
N LYS A 170 -21.57 0.26 -22.88
CA LYS A 170 -22.44 -0.90 -22.72
C LYS A 170 -21.76 -2.12 -23.38
N ARG A 171 -20.83 -2.78 -22.70
CA ARG A 171 -20.63 -4.22 -22.84
C ARG A 171 -21.57 -4.85 -21.82
N GLY A 172 -22.38 -5.81 -22.24
CA GLY A 172 -23.51 -6.34 -21.48
C GLY A 172 -23.15 -7.12 -20.20
N ASP A 173 -21.89 -7.05 -19.76
CA ASP A 173 -21.26 -8.03 -18.89
C ASP A 173 -20.41 -7.35 -17.80
N GLY A 174 -20.92 -6.27 -17.17
CA GLY A 174 -20.62 -5.86 -15.78
C GLY A 174 -19.19 -5.56 -15.29
N HIS A 175 -18.12 -5.84 -16.04
CA HIS A 175 -16.72 -5.68 -15.63
C HIS A 175 -16.07 -4.47 -16.32
N ASP A 176 -16.23 -3.29 -15.72
CA ASP A 176 -15.71 -2.01 -16.23
C ASP A 176 -14.76 -1.34 -15.20
N SER A 177 -13.80 -2.03 -14.58
CA SER A 177 -12.93 -1.40 -13.55
C SER A 177 -11.44 -1.49 -13.84
N CYS A 178 -10.83 -0.34 -14.14
CA CYS A 178 -9.39 -0.16 -14.06
C CYS A 178 -8.83 -0.30 -12.63
N ALA A 179 -9.66 -0.05 -11.61
CA ALA A 179 -9.25 -0.04 -10.21
C ALA A 179 -9.28 -1.46 -9.62
N ALA A 180 -8.26 -2.27 -9.93
CA ALA A 180 -7.98 -3.47 -9.17
C ALA A 180 -7.55 -3.05 -7.74
N MET A 181 -8.20 -3.61 -6.72
CA MET A 181 -7.76 -3.37 -5.34
C MET A 181 -6.45 -4.12 -5.10
N VAL A 182 -5.42 -3.40 -4.63
CA VAL A 182 -4.21 -4.02 -4.08
C VAL A 182 -4.46 -4.24 -2.60
N ILE A 183 -4.38 -5.50 -2.18
CA ILE A 183 -4.62 -5.93 -0.80
C ILE A 183 -3.28 -6.30 -0.19
N ASP A 184 -3.03 -5.83 1.02
CA ASP A 184 -1.85 -6.24 1.79
C ASP A 184 -2.03 -7.70 2.25
N GLY A 185 -1.11 -8.57 1.83
CA GLY A 185 -1.10 -9.99 2.21
C GLY A 185 -0.51 -10.25 3.59
N GLY A 186 0.06 -9.22 4.23
CA GLY A 186 0.79 -9.35 5.48
C GLY A 186 2.21 -9.90 5.28
N LEU A 187 3.07 -9.70 6.26
CA LEU A 187 4.45 -10.17 6.20
C LEU A 187 4.47 -11.70 6.19
N THR A 188 5.24 -12.31 5.29
CA THR A 188 5.39 -13.77 5.21
C THR A 188 4.07 -14.53 5.14
N GLY A 189 3.01 -13.90 4.63
CA GLY A 189 1.73 -14.56 4.41
C GLY A 189 0.83 -14.69 5.64
N ASP A 190 0.85 -13.71 6.55
CA ASP A 190 -0.06 -13.66 7.71
C ASP A 190 -1.55 -13.85 7.35
N HIS A 191 -1.93 -13.58 6.10
CA HIS A 191 -3.31 -13.68 5.59
C HIS A 191 -3.55 -14.84 4.61
N ASP A 192 -2.59 -15.75 4.46
CA ASP A 192 -2.59 -16.81 3.44
C ASP A 192 -3.76 -17.77 3.54
N ARG A 193 -4.25 -18.04 4.75
CA ARG A 193 -5.41 -18.91 4.95
C ARG A 193 -6.64 -18.38 4.19
N ALA A 194 -6.82 -17.05 4.16
CA ALA A 194 -7.90 -16.45 3.39
C ALA A 194 -7.68 -16.62 1.89
N LEU A 195 -6.44 -16.59 1.41
CA LEU A 195 -6.10 -16.81 -0.01
C LEU A 195 -6.39 -18.25 -0.46
N TYR A 196 -6.02 -19.23 0.36
CA TYR A 196 -6.20 -20.64 0.03
C TYR A 196 -7.68 -21.06 0.05
N GLN A 197 -8.46 -20.50 0.98
CA GLN A 197 -9.85 -20.90 1.25
C GLN A 197 -10.89 -19.96 0.63
N CYS A 198 -10.51 -18.84 0.02
CA CYS A 198 -11.49 -17.92 -0.57
C CYS A 198 -12.19 -18.54 -1.79
N GLY A 199 -13.52 -18.57 -1.77
CA GLY A 199 -14.34 -19.16 -2.85
C GLY A 199 -14.29 -18.42 -4.19
N ARG A 200 -13.56 -17.30 -4.28
CA ARG A 200 -13.23 -16.64 -5.56
C ARG A 200 -11.71 -16.59 -5.69
N PRO A 201 -11.14 -16.99 -6.84
CA PRO A 201 -9.70 -16.86 -7.05
C PRO A 201 -9.32 -15.38 -7.06
N VAL A 202 -8.36 -15.02 -6.21
CA VAL A 202 -7.73 -13.69 -6.21
C VAL A 202 -6.30 -13.89 -6.68
N ALA A 203 -5.82 -13.01 -7.56
CA ALA A 203 -4.43 -13.06 -8.00
C ALA A 203 -3.50 -12.72 -6.84
N SER A 204 -2.42 -13.49 -6.68
CA SER A 204 -1.40 -13.26 -5.67
C SER A 204 -0.12 -12.73 -6.32
N GLU A 205 0.53 -11.78 -5.68
CA GLU A 205 1.84 -11.29 -6.03
C GLU A 205 2.73 -11.36 -4.79
N MET A 206 3.91 -11.92 -4.95
CA MET A 206 4.81 -12.16 -3.84
C MET A 206 6.15 -11.53 -4.15
N ILE A 207 6.75 -10.85 -3.16
CA ILE A 207 8.04 -10.20 -3.32
C ILE A 207 9.04 -10.64 -2.25
N THR A 208 10.26 -10.97 -2.68
CA THR A 208 11.37 -11.33 -1.78
C THR A 208 12.72 -10.90 -2.36
N SER A 209 13.78 -11.00 -1.55
CA SER A 209 15.16 -10.69 -1.93
C SER A 209 16.08 -11.89 -1.72
N MET A 210 16.97 -12.15 -2.67
CA MET A 210 18.04 -13.14 -2.58
C MET A 210 19.33 -12.57 -1.94
N ASP A 211 19.23 -11.44 -1.22
CA ASP A 211 20.36 -10.73 -0.66
C ASP A 211 20.91 -11.43 0.59
N THR A 212 21.89 -12.31 0.39
CA THR A 212 22.61 -13.00 1.48
C THR A 212 23.44 -12.03 2.33
N GLN A 213 23.85 -10.88 1.79
CA GLN A 213 24.63 -9.92 2.56
C GLN A 213 23.77 -9.14 3.55
N ALA A 214 22.51 -8.88 3.21
CA ALA A 214 21.56 -8.25 4.13
C ALA A 214 21.38 -9.12 5.40
N ALA A 215 21.19 -10.44 5.22
CA ALA A 215 21.09 -11.38 6.34
C ALA A 215 22.36 -11.39 7.21
N ALA A 216 23.54 -11.41 6.58
CA ALA A 216 24.83 -11.37 7.30
C ALA A 216 25.05 -10.04 8.05
N ARG A 217 24.64 -8.90 7.49
CA ARG A 217 24.73 -7.59 8.16
C ARG A 217 23.82 -7.50 9.37
N THR A 218 22.58 -7.97 9.25
CA THR A 218 21.62 -7.98 10.36
C THR A 218 22.10 -8.85 11.52
N SER A 219 22.58 -10.06 11.22
CA SER A 219 23.17 -10.96 12.21
C SER A 219 24.33 -10.30 12.98
N LYS A 220 25.22 -9.62 12.24
CA LYS A 220 26.34 -8.87 12.83
C LYS A 220 25.90 -7.67 13.69
N ILE A 221 24.85 -6.95 13.30
CA ILE A 221 24.30 -5.82 14.09
C ILE A 221 23.67 -6.33 15.38
N MET A 222 22.98 -7.47 15.33
CA MET A 222 22.32 -8.08 16.48
C MET A 222 23.29 -8.81 17.43
N GLY A 223 24.57 -8.91 17.06
CA GLY A 223 25.58 -9.60 17.88
C GLY A 223 25.35 -11.11 17.95
N LEU A 224 24.68 -11.69 16.94
CA LEU A 224 24.48 -13.12 16.83
C LEU A 224 25.74 -13.73 16.17
N ASP A 225 26.40 -14.67 16.85
CA ASP A 225 27.66 -15.29 16.39
C ASP A 225 27.45 -16.35 15.27
N GLY A 226 26.25 -16.42 14.67
CA GLY A 226 25.88 -17.42 13.66
C GLY A 226 25.54 -16.80 12.31
N VAL A 227 26.53 -16.61 11.43
CA VAL A 227 26.28 -16.27 10.02
C VAL A 227 25.56 -17.43 9.31
N GLU A 228 25.87 -18.67 9.69
CA GLU A 228 25.21 -19.88 9.17
C GLU A 228 23.72 -19.94 9.54
N GLU A 229 23.35 -19.54 10.76
CA GLU A 229 21.95 -19.48 11.20
C GLU A 229 21.17 -18.41 10.39
N ALA A 230 21.81 -17.27 10.12
CA ALA A 230 21.20 -16.22 9.30
C ALA A 230 20.92 -16.70 7.86
N PHE A 231 21.83 -17.49 7.27
CA PHE A 231 21.62 -18.10 5.96
C PHE A 231 20.53 -19.17 6.00
N SER A 232 20.53 -20.05 7.01
CA SER A 232 19.50 -21.06 7.19
C SER A 232 18.10 -20.44 7.35
N ASN A 233 18.00 -19.30 8.06
CA ASN A 233 16.74 -18.57 8.21
C ASN A 233 16.29 -17.96 6.88
N GLN A 234 17.20 -17.42 6.08
CA GLN A 234 16.89 -16.91 4.75
C GLN A 234 16.43 -18.03 3.81
N ASP A 235 17.09 -19.19 3.84
CA ASP A 235 16.70 -20.36 3.05
C ASP A 235 15.31 -20.86 3.47
N ALA A 236 15.00 -20.89 4.77
CA ALA A 236 13.67 -21.24 5.26
C ALA A 236 12.57 -20.29 4.75
N LEU A 237 12.85 -18.98 4.74
CA LEU A 237 11.94 -17.97 4.18
C LEU A 237 11.73 -18.14 2.68
N LEU A 238 12.79 -18.44 1.93
CA LEU A 238 12.71 -18.72 0.49
C LEU A 238 11.92 -20.01 0.21
N CYS A 239 12.13 -21.06 0.99
CA CYS A 239 11.35 -22.29 0.90
C CYS A 239 9.86 -22.03 1.17
N SER A 240 9.54 -21.22 2.18
CA SER A 240 8.16 -20.79 2.46
C SER A 240 7.56 -19.98 1.29
N PHE A 241 8.33 -19.06 0.71
CA PHE A 241 7.93 -18.30 -0.48
C PHE A 241 7.57 -19.21 -1.66
N PHE A 242 8.40 -20.19 -1.99
CA PHE A 242 8.09 -21.11 -3.09
C PHE A 242 6.94 -22.05 -2.76
N ALA A 243 6.86 -22.53 -1.51
CA ALA A 243 5.78 -23.39 -1.06
C ALA A 243 4.42 -22.70 -1.18
N HIS A 244 4.33 -21.42 -0.80
CA HIS A 244 3.09 -20.65 -0.96
C HIS A 244 2.68 -20.52 -2.43
N ALA A 245 3.63 -20.26 -3.33
CA ALA A 245 3.36 -20.21 -4.77
C ALA A 245 2.82 -21.55 -5.31
N ASP A 246 3.41 -22.66 -4.89
CA ASP A 246 3.01 -24.00 -5.28
C ASP A 246 1.63 -24.37 -4.74
N VAL A 247 1.31 -24.05 -3.49
CA VAL A 247 -0.01 -24.30 -2.90
C VAL A 247 -1.10 -23.53 -3.64
N LEU A 248 -0.84 -22.28 -4.06
CA LEU A 248 -1.78 -21.53 -4.89
C LEU A 248 -2.00 -22.18 -6.26
N ALA A 249 -0.95 -22.68 -6.89
CA ALA A 249 -1.02 -23.28 -8.22
C ALA A 249 -1.68 -24.67 -8.20
N PHE A 250 -1.25 -25.55 -7.29
CA PHE A 250 -1.61 -26.96 -7.30
C PHE A 250 -2.70 -27.33 -6.31
N GLY A 251 -2.87 -26.58 -5.21
CA GLY A 251 -3.79 -26.91 -4.14
C GLY A 251 -3.28 -28.06 -3.25
N SER A 252 -4.17 -28.64 -2.45
CA SER A 252 -3.84 -29.78 -1.58
C SER A 252 -3.74 -31.07 -2.41
N GLU A 253 -2.65 -31.85 -2.22
CA GLU A 253 -2.38 -33.09 -2.97
C GLU A 253 -3.45 -34.19 -2.73
N ASP A 254 -4.13 -34.18 -1.58
CA ASP A 254 -5.13 -35.17 -1.21
C ASP A 254 -6.55 -34.76 -1.64
N ARG A 255 -6.93 -35.03 -2.89
CA ARG A 255 -8.34 -35.27 -3.22
C ARG A 255 -8.59 -36.77 -3.29
N PRO A 256 -9.38 -37.38 -2.38
CA PRO A 256 -9.78 -38.77 -2.52
C PRO A 256 -10.68 -38.92 -3.76
N GLY A 257 -10.09 -39.35 -4.88
CA GLY A 257 -10.80 -39.67 -6.14
C GLY A 257 -10.67 -38.68 -7.30
N GLY A 258 -9.84 -37.63 -7.19
CA GLY A 258 -9.59 -36.68 -8.28
C GLY A 258 -8.22 -36.91 -8.91
N SER A 259 -8.14 -37.19 -10.21
CA SER A 259 -6.89 -37.04 -10.97
C SER A 259 -6.30 -35.67 -10.66
N VAL A 260 -5.00 -35.59 -10.33
CA VAL A 260 -4.23 -34.34 -10.24
C VAL A 260 -4.74 -33.42 -11.34
N SER A 261 -5.42 -32.33 -10.96
CA SER A 261 -5.86 -31.33 -11.92
C SER A 261 -4.60 -30.62 -12.37
N SER A 262 -3.88 -31.24 -13.31
CA SER A 262 -2.98 -30.54 -14.20
C SER A 262 -3.74 -29.31 -14.69
N PRO A 263 -3.13 -28.11 -14.64
CA PRO A 263 -3.77 -26.92 -15.18
C PRO A 263 -4.23 -27.28 -16.59
N ARG A 264 -5.53 -27.07 -16.90
CA ARG A 264 -6.04 -27.27 -18.24
C ARG A 264 -5.17 -26.43 -19.17
N THR A 265 -4.23 -27.06 -19.85
CA THR A 265 -3.36 -26.45 -20.84
C THR A 265 -4.26 -25.89 -21.93
N LEU A 266 -4.57 -24.61 -21.84
CA LEU A 266 -5.28 -23.85 -22.88
C LEU A 266 -4.35 -23.42 -24.01
N PHE A 267 -3.08 -23.83 -23.99
CA PHE A 267 -2.11 -23.54 -25.03
C PHE A 267 -1.35 -24.80 -25.43
N PRO A 268 -1.24 -25.12 -26.75
CA PRO A 268 -0.27 -26.09 -27.23
C PRO A 268 1.13 -25.62 -26.83
N SER A 269 1.94 -26.56 -26.35
CA SER A 269 3.34 -26.31 -25.98
C SER A 269 4.15 -25.86 -27.20
N GLU A 270 4.24 -24.55 -27.42
CA GLU A 270 5.37 -23.96 -28.14
C GLU A 270 6.26 -23.24 -27.12
N SER A 271 7.53 -23.61 -27.17
CA SER A 271 8.61 -23.22 -26.28
C SER A 271 8.72 -21.71 -26.10
N PHE A 272 8.32 -21.21 -24.92
CA PHE A 272 8.81 -19.93 -24.41
C PHE A 272 10.13 -20.18 -23.66
N GLY A 273 11.20 -19.53 -24.13
CA GLY A 273 12.55 -19.70 -23.64
C GLY A 273 12.68 -19.30 -22.17
N SER A 274 12.81 -20.32 -21.31
CA SER A 274 13.40 -20.18 -19.99
C SER A 274 14.91 -20.00 -20.15
N VAL A 275 15.45 -18.88 -19.66
CA VAL A 275 16.89 -18.75 -19.42
C VAL A 275 17.13 -19.24 -18.00
N VAL A 276 17.30 -20.55 -17.84
CA VAL A 276 17.77 -21.18 -16.61
C VAL A 276 18.91 -22.12 -16.99
N SER A 277 20.13 -21.82 -16.52
CA SER A 277 21.26 -22.73 -16.66
C SER A 277 21.24 -23.79 -15.55
N ASN A 278 21.19 -25.05 -15.97
CA ASN A 278 21.12 -26.26 -15.15
C ASN A 278 22.31 -26.47 -14.19
N SER A 279 22.03 -27.01 -13.00
CA SER A 279 22.49 -28.37 -12.64
C SER A 279 21.80 -28.90 -11.37
N VAL A 280 21.40 -30.16 -11.47
CA VAL A 280 20.60 -31.04 -10.59
C VAL A 280 21.41 -31.58 -9.38
N LEU A 281 20.74 -31.90 -8.26
CA LEU A 281 20.73 -33.24 -7.59
C LEU A 281 19.76 -33.28 -6.38
N PRO A 282 19.22 -34.47 -6.00
CA PRO A 282 18.14 -34.62 -5.04
C PRO A 282 18.64 -35.04 -3.64
N TYR A 283 18.10 -34.44 -2.59
CA TYR A 283 18.14 -35.03 -1.24
C TYR A 283 16.83 -34.81 -0.50
N SER A 284 16.22 -35.94 -0.13
CA SER A 284 15.12 -36.04 0.81
C SER A 284 15.62 -35.90 2.24
N SER A 285 15.05 -34.98 3.03
CA SER A 285 14.77 -35.22 4.46
C SER A 285 14.11 -34.01 5.12
N ARG A 286 12.94 -34.27 5.74
CA ARG A 286 12.35 -33.64 6.93
C ARG A 286 12.99 -32.33 7.42
N ALA A 287 12.21 -31.24 7.37
CA ALA A 287 12.32 -30.15 8.33
C ALA A 287 10.92 -29.66 8.69
N LEU A 288 10.45 -30.10 9.86
CA LEU A 288 9.33 -29.54 10.58
C LEU A 288 9.95 -28.56 11.57
N ALA A 289 9.81 -27.26 11.31
CA ALA A 289 10.21 -26.21 12.23
C ALA A 289 9.37 -24.96 11.94
N GLN A 290 8.19 -24.89 12.59
CA GLN A 290 7.51 -23.62 12.81
C GLN A 290 8.31 -22.85 13.87
N SER A 291 8.76 -21.64 13.54
CA SER A 291 9.29 -20.70 14.50
C SER A 291 8.15 -19.85 15.06
N GLU A 292 7.56 -20.28 16.16
CA GLU A 292 6.94 -19.36 17.11
C GLU A 292 8.05 -18.67 17.91
N SER A 293 8.26 -17.37 17.70
CA SER A 293 8.79 -16.50 18.77
C SER A 293 8.55 -15.03 18.46
N PHE A 294 7.59 -14.39 19.14
CA PHE A 294 7.85 -13.44 20.23
C PHE A 294 6.54 -12.79 20.72
N GLY A 295 6.16 -13.08 21.97
CA GLY A 295 4.97 -12.48 22.61
C GLY A 295 4.64 -12.94 24.04
N SER A 296 5.55 -12.71 25.00
CA SER A 296 5.32 -12.49 26.44
C SER A 296 4.46 -13.47 27.30
N VAL A 297 5.16 -14.21 28.17
CA VAL A 297 4.88 -14.56 29.60
C VAL A 297 3.43 -14.47 30.12
N ALA A 298 2.80 -15.62 30.35
CA ALA A 298 1.97 -15.89 31.54
C ALA A 298 1.79 -17.41 31.80
N SER A 299 2.24 -17.82 32.99
CA SER A 299 1.99 -19.04 33.79
C SER A 299 0.94 -20.10 33.36
N ASN A 300 1.36 -21.36 33.51
CA ASN A 300 0.58 -22.60 33.76
C ASN A 300 -0.49 -23.02 32.73
N SER A 301 -0.22 -24.06 31.95
CA SER A 301 -1.09 -25.26 31.84
C SER A 301 -0.53 -26.32 30.88
N VAL A 302 -0.43 -27.54 31.42
CA VAL A 302 -0.73 -28.86 30.81
C VAL A 302 -0.43 -29.05 29.31
N LEU A 303 0.51 -29.96 29.02
CA LEU A 303 0.77 -30.55 27.71
C LEU A 303 -0.53 -31.11 27.08
N PRO A 304 -0.87 -30.82 25.80
CA PRO A 304 -2.02 -31.47 25.18
C PRO A 304 -1.66 -32.91 24.78
N VAL A 305 -2.52 -33.81 25.26
CA VAL A 305 -2.69 -35.21 24.85
C VAL A 305 -3.10 -35.26 23.37
N PRO A 306 -2.70 -36.26 22.56
CA PRO A 306 -3.06 -36.32 21.14
C PRO A 306 -4.57 -36.50 20.99
N TYR A 307 -5.24 -35.48 20.46
CA TYR A 307 -6.66 -35.55 20.15
C TYR A 307 -6.91 -36.28 18.83
N SER A 308 -7.94 -37.12 18.88
CA SER A 308 -8.45 -38.02 17.84
C SER A 308 -8.90 -37.32 16.56
N SER A 309 -8.70 -38.03 15.45
CA SER A 309 -9.37 -37.90 14.15
C SER A 309 -10.80 -37.35 14.21
N GLY A 310 -11.01 -36.16 13.65
CA GLY A 310 -12.34 -35.62 13.36
C GLY A 310 -12.43 -34.10 13.29
N GLU A 311 -11.56 -33.40 12.56
CA GLU A 311 -11.68 -31.93 12.36
C GLU A 311 -11.21 -31.55 10.94
N GLY A 312 -11.87 -30.58 10.30
CA GLY A 312 -11.86 -30.32 8.85
C GLY A 312 -10.48 -30.25 8.21
N GLU A 313 -10.32 -30.92 7.07
CA GLU A 313 -9.08 -30.94 6.29
C GLU A 313 -8.68 -29.52 5.86
N ASP A 314 -7.40 -29.18 5.98
CA ASP A 314 -6.81 -27.97 5.38
C ASP A 314 -6.78 -28.15 3.86
N VAL A 315 -7.91 -27.84 3.22
CA VAL A 315 -8.09 -27.97 1.77
C VAL A 315 -7.75 -26.66 1.08
N ALA A 316 -6.83 -26.72 0.11
CA ALA A 316 -6.54 -25.63 -0.82
C ALA A 316 -7.03 -26.04 -2.22
N GLU A 317 -7.84 -25.21 -2.86
CA GLU A 317 -8.47 -25.58 -4.14
C GLU A 317 -7.50 -25.62 -5.34
N GLY A 318 -6.36 -24.93 -5.24
CA GLY A 318 -5.41 -24.75 -6.34
C GLY A 318 -5.94 -23.87 -7.47
N ASN A 319 -5.20 -23.82 -8.59
CA ASN A 319 -5.53 -23.03 -9.79
C ASN A 319 -5.74 -21.53 -9.50
N ARG A 320 -4.94 -20.97 -8.60
CA ARG A 320 -4.93 -19.54 -8.25
C ARG A 320 -3.69 -18.89 -8.88
N PRO A 321 -3.84 -17.81 -9.67
CA PRO A 321 -2.71 -17.21 -10.37
C PRO A 321 -1.78 -16.50 -9.36
N SER A 322 -0.48 -16.71 -9.50
CA SER A 322 0.56 -16.06 -8.70
C SER A 322 1.65 -15.43 -9.58
N THR A 323 2.19 -14.29 -9.13
CA THR A 323 3.36 -13.63 -9.73
C THR A 323 4.47 -13.55 -8.69
N LEU A 324 5.65 -14.05 -9.02
CA LEU A 324 6.81 -14.07 -8.14
C LEU A 324 7.81 -13.00 -8.56
N LEU A 325 8.01 -11.99 -7.71
CA LEU A 325 9.01 -10.95 -7.86
C LEU A 325 10.20 -11.26 -6.94
N VAL A 326 11.28 -11.75 -7.53
CA VAL A 326 12.50 -12.07 -6.80
C VAL A 326 13.57 -11.04 -7.14
N VAL A 327 13.95 -10.26 -6.13
CA VAL A 327 15.00 -9.25 -6.22
C VAL A 327 16.36 -9.88 -5.92
N GLY A 328 17.39 -9.52 -6.67
CA GLY A 328 18.76 -10.01 -6.41
C GLY A 328 19.34 -9.46 -5.11
N ILE A 329 19.52 -8.14 -5.03
CA ILE A 329 20.11 -7.43 -3.89
C ILE A 329 19.14 -6.36 -3.41
N CYS A 330 19.00 -6.16 -2.10
CA CYS A 330 18.11 -5.14 -1.55
C CYS A 330 18.90 -3.86 -1.26
N ASP A 331 19.17 -3.07 -2.31
CA ASP A 331 19.94 -1.83 -2.24
C ASP A 331 19.14 -0.59 -2.74
N PRO A 332 19.67 0.63 -2.56
CA PRO A 332 18.96 1.85 -2.98
C PRO A 332 18.66 1.87 -4.48
N PHE A 333 19.55 1.33 -5.31
CA PHE A 333 19.34 1.20 -6.75
C PHE A 333 18.10 0.34 -7.06
N THR A 334 18.01 -0.83 -6.44
CA THR A 334 16.87 -1.72 -6.66
C THR A 334 15.57 -1.16 -6.10
N CYS A 335 15.63 -0.40 -4.99
CA CYS A 335 14.48 0.35 -4.49
C CYS A 335 13.94 1.33 -5.55
N GLY A 336 14.84 2.05 -6.23
CA GLY A 336 14.48 2.92 -7.36
C GLY A 336 13.82 2.17 -8.52
N GLN A 337 14.36 1.00 -8.90
CA GLN A 337 13.76 0.14 -9.91
C GLN A 337 12.35 -0.31 -9.50
N LEU A 338 12.13 -0.78 -8.26
CA LEU A 338 10.80 -1.24 -7.81
C LEU A 338 9.73 -0.13 -7.80
N ILE A 339 10.11 1.09 -7.43
CA ILE A 339 9.22 2.25 -7.48
C ILE A 339 8.86 2.55 -8.94
N ALA A 340 9.85 2.68 -9.83
CA ALA A 340 9.62 2.95 -11.24
C ALA A 340 8.80 1.83 -11.91
N LEU A 341 9.01 0.57 -11.50
CA LEU A 341 8.27 -0.60 -12.01
C LEU A 341 6.79 -0.45 -11.71
N SER A 342 6.48 -0.06 -10.49
CA SER A 342 5.11 0.13 -10.02
C SER A 342 4.45 1.33 -10.72
N GLU A 343 5.20 2.43 -10.91
CA GLU A 343 4.73 3.63 -11.62
C GLU A 343 4.39 3.31 -13.09
N HIS A 344 5.28 2.63 -13.82
CA HIS A 344 5.02 2.22 -15.21
C HIS A 344 3.89 1.22 -15.31
N ARG A 345 3.86 0.20 -14.45
CA ARG A 345 2.79 -0.81 -14.41
C ARG A 345 1.42 -0.15 -14.24
N ALA A 346 1.28 0.74 -13.25
CA ALA A 346 0.03 1.47 -13.00
C ALA A 346 -0.37 2.35 -14.20
N ALA A 347 0.58 3.07 -14.80
CA ALA A 347 0.33 3.94 -15.94
C ALA A 347 -0.12 3.15 -17.19
N ILE A 348 0.49 1.98 -17.44
CA ILE A 348 0.11 1.08 -18.56
C ILE A 348 -1.28 0.51 -18.32
N THR A 349 -1.56 0.01 -17.12
CA THR A 349 -2.89 -0.52 -16.76
C THR A 349 -3.97 0.53 -16.97
N ALA A 350 -3.77 1.74 -16.45
CA ALA A 350 -4.68 2.87 -16.71
C ALA A 350 -4.88 3.14 -18.20
N ARG A 351 -3.79 3.11 -18.98
CA ARG A 351 -3.86 3.36 -20.42
C ARG A 351 -4.64 2.28 -21.17
N ILE A 352 -4.52 1.01 -20.78
CA ILE A 352 -5.25 -0.12 -21.39
C ILE A 352 -6.76 0.03 -21.15
N TRP A 353 -7.15 0.51 -19.97
CA TRP A 353 -8.54 0.77 -19.62
C TRP A 353 -9.08 2.15 -20.07
N ASP A 354 -8.30 2.88 -20.88
CA ASP A 354 -8.58 4.24 -21.37
C ASP A 354 -8.92 5.25 -20.25
N VAL A 355 -8.27 5.08 -19.10
CA VAL A 355 -8.24 6.03 -17.98
C VAL A 355 -7.03 6.95 -18.16
N ASP A 356 -7.16 8.23 -17.79
CA ASP A 356 -6.01 9.15 -17.76
C ASP A 356 -5.21 8.94 -16.47
N PRO A 357 -3.99 8.35 -16.53
CA PRO A 357 -3.18 8.08 -15.35
C PRO A 357 -2.69 9.37 -14.66
N PHE A 358 -2.66 10.49 -15.38
CA PHE A 358 -2.14 11.76 -14.87
C PHE A 358 -3.24 12.74 -14.46
N ALA A 359 -4.51 12.31 -14.53
CA ALA A 359 -5.63 13.15 -14.14
C ALA A 359 -5.52 13.56 -12.67
N LYS A 360 -5.92 14.80 -12.38
CA LYS A 360 -5.99 15.29 -11.00
C LYS A 360 -7.11 14.53 -10.28
N THR A 361 -6.76 13.86 -9.19
CA THR A 361 -7.60 12.98 -8.37
C THR A 361 -9.05 13.45 -8.32
N VAL A 362 -9.95 12.70 -8.96
CA VAL A 362 -11.40 12.93 -8.97
C VAL A 362 -12.03 11.99 -7.93
N GLY A 363 -12.89 12.51 -7.04
CA GLY A 363 -13.63 11.69 -6.06
C GLY A 363 -13.42 12.06 -4.59
N SER A 364 -12.31 12.71 -4.24
CA SER A 364 -12.08 13.23 -2.88
C SER A 364 -12.93 14.46 -2.54
N SER A 365 -13.41 15.19 -3.55
CA SER A 365 -14.21 16.42 -3.37
C SER A 365 -15.55 16.17 -2.68
N LEU A 366 -16.22 15.04 -2.96
CA LEU A 366 -17.49 14.68 -2.31
C LEU A 366 -17.29 14.42 -0.82
N ARG A 367 -16.18 13.74 -0.46
CA ARG A 367 -15.82 13.53 0.95
C ARG A 367 -15.56 14.88 1.63
N LEU A 368 -14.77 15.75 1.01
CA LEU A 368 -14.45 17.08 1.56
C LEU A 368 -15.72 17.93 1.77
N GLU A 369 -16.63 17.97 0.80
CA GLU A 369 -17.89 18.68 0.92
C GLU A 369 -18.74 18.13 2.08
N ARG A 370 -18.85 16.79 2.18
CA ARG A 370 -19.57 16.14 3.29
C ARG A 370 -18.90 16.39 4.64
N THR A 371 -17.58 16.42 4.70
CA THR A 371 -16.83 16.77 5.90
C THR A 371 -17.16 18.19 6.37
N GLU A 372 -17.17 19.17 5.46
CA GLU A 372 -17.55 20.56 5.79
C GLU A 372 -19.00 20.67 6.29
N GLN A 373 -19.94 19.97 5.64
CA GLN A 373 -21.33 19.91 6.09
C GLN A 373 -21.43 19.37 7.53
N LEU A 374 -20.71 18.28 7.83
CA LEU A 374 -20.71 17.68 9.17
C LEU A 374 -20.06 18.57 10.23
N LYS A 375 -18.99 19.30 9.89
CA LYS A 375 -18.36 20.28 10.81
C LYS A 375 -19.32 21.40 11.18
N ASN A 376 -19.99 21.99 10.18
CA ASN A 376 -20.96 23.06 10.40
C ASN A 376 -22.13 22.56 11.28
N LYS A 377 -22.62 21.35 11.02
CA LYS A 377 -23.68 20.73 11.83
C LYS A 377 -23.23 20.47 13.27
N LEU A 378 -22.02 19.95 13.47
CA LEU A 378 -21.46 19.74 14.80
C LEU A 378 -21.34 21.07 15.58
N GLN A 379 -20.90 22.14 14.92
CA GLN A 379 -20.81 23.47 15.52
C GLN A 379 -22.19 23.99 15.95
N GLN A 380 -23.21 23.85 15.09
CA GLN A 380 -24.59 24.21 15.43
C GLN A 380 -25.13 23.42 16.63
N ILE A 381 -24.79 22.14 16.75
CA ILE A 381 -25.19 21.32 17.90
C ILE A 381 -24.54 21.87 19.18
N TYR A 382 -23.25 22.20 19.16
CA TYR A 382 -22.59 22.82 20.32
C TYR A 382 -23.19 24.18 20.70
N GLU A 383 -23.49 25.03 19.71
CA GLU A 383 -24.13 26.33 19.95
C GLU A 383 -25.51 26.15 20.61
N ARG A 384 -26.34 25.22 20.12
CA ARG A 384 -27.64 24.90 20.74
C ARG A 384 -27.49 24.38 22.17
N MET A 385 -26.52 23.51 22.44
CA MET A 385 -26.25 23.01 23.80
C MET A 385 -25.75 24.10 24.75
N SER A 386 -25.01 25.10 24.24
CA SER A 386 -24.53 26.23 25.05
C SER A 386 -25.63 27.23 25.40
N ILE A 387 -26.64 27.38 24.54
CA ILE A 387 -27.77 28.31 24.71
C ILE A 387 -28.92 27.64 25.49
N SER A 388 -29.25 26.40 25.16
CA SER A 388 -30.30 25.63 25.82
C SER A 388 -29.66 24.77 26.89
N GLY A 389 -29.69 25.23 28.15
CA GLY A 389 -29.32 24.40 29.29
C GLY A 389 -30.13 23.11 29.30
N SER A 390 -29.51 22.02 28.85
CA SER A 390 -29.89 20.61 29.03
C SER A 390 -31.35 20.20 28.82
N ASN A 391 -32.17 20.89 28.01
CA ASN A 391 -33.53 20.42 27.72
C ASN A 391 -33.61 19.86 26.30
N HIS A 392 -33.62 18.53 26.24
CA HIS A 392 -33.88 17.71 25.06
C HIS A 392 -35.37 17.71 24.71
N SER A 393 -35.71 18.16 23.50
CA SER A 393 -36.65 17.52 22.57
C SER A 393 -36.97 18.49 21.44
N ASP A 394 -36.22 18.43 20.35
CA ASP A 394 -36.71 18.84 19.02
C ASP A 394 -35.75 18.22 18.00
N GLN A 395 -35.96 16.93 17.74
CA GLN A 395 -35.36 16.27 16.58
C GLN A 395 -36.16 16.73 15.36
N ALA A 396 -35.81 17.89 14.82
CA ALA A 396 -36.08 18.14 13.41
C ALA A 396 -35.31 17.06 12.63
N GLU A 397 -36.03 16.10 12.03
CA GLU A 397 -35.46 15.09 11.14
C GLU A 397 -34.76 15.80 9.99
N ASP A 398 -33.44 15.95 10.13
CA ASP A 398 -32.62 16.60 9.14
C ASP A 398 -32.32 15.57 8.04
N SER A 399 -33.16 15.57 7.00
CA SER A 399 -33.22 14.59 5.90
C SER A 399 -31.94 14.49 5.04
N THR A 400 -30.93 15.31 5.34
CA THR A 400 -29.69 15.45 4.55
C THR A 400 -28.56 14.51 4.98
N VAL A 401 -28.67 13.88 6.17
CA VAL A 401 -27.63 13.04 6.79
C VAL A 401 -28.22 11.68 7.17
N ASN A 402 -27.46 10.60 6.98
CA ASN A 402 -27.87 9.25 7.37
C ASN A 402 -28.13 9.19 8.90
N LEU A 403 -29.19 8.47 9.29
CA LEU A 403 -29.62 8.26 10.67
C LEU A 403 -28.48 7.74 11.57
N ALA A 404 -27.66 6.81 11.07
CA ALA A 404 -26.51 6.31 11.85
C ALA A 404 -25.53 7.44 12.19
N THR A 405 -25.21 8.28 11.21
CA THR A 405 -24.31 9.42 11.37
C THR A 405 -24.91 10.47 12.30
N SER A 406 -26.20 10.80 12.16
CA SER A 406 -26.84 11.79 13.05
C SER A 406 -26.88 11.32 14.50
N THR A 407 -27.18 10.05 14.74
CA THR A 407 -27.23 9.47 16.09
C THR A 407 -25.86 9.49 16.76
N ILE A 408 -24.82 9.02 16.07
CA ILE A 408 -23.46 8.99 16.60
C ILE A 408 -22.91 10.42 16.78
N LEU A 409 -23.18 11.33 15.84
CA LEU A 409 -22.73 12.73 15.93
C LEU A 409 -23.38 13.46 17.11
N GLY A 410 -24.67 13.23 17.35
CA GLY A 410 -25.37 13.78 18.50
C GLY A 410 -24.79 13.27 19.81
N HIS A 411 -24.56 11.94 19.92
CA HIS A 411 -23.95 11.35 21.10
C HIS A 411 -22.53 11.88 21.36
N TYR A 412 -21.70 11.96 20.31
CA TYR A 412 -20.36 12.55 20.37
C TYR A 412 -20.39 13.99 20.86
N ALA A 413 -21.32 14.81 20.35
CA ALA A 413 -21.45 16.21 20.74
C ALA A 413 -21.76 16.34 22.24
N THR A 414 -22.71 15.56 22.76
CA THR A 414 -23.07 15.57 24.18
C THR A 414 -21.87 15.19 25.07
N MET A 415 -21.21 14.07 24.79
CA MET A 415 -20.05 13.61 25.57
C MET A 415 -18.90 14.63 25.57
N MET A 416 -18.64 15.25 24.42
CA MET A 416 -17.54 16.20 24.28
C MET A 416 -17.87 17.57 24.85
N HIS A 417 -19.14 18.01 24.81
CA HIS A 417 -19.57 19.25 25.45
C HIS A 417 -19.28 19.22 26.94
N ASP A 418 -19.67 18.14 27.62
CA ASP A 418 -19.42 17.96 29.05
C ASP A 418 -17.92 17.98 29.36
N ARG A 419 -17.13 17.19 28.64
CA ARG A 419 -15.66 17.15 28.82
C ARG A 419 -15.00 18.51 28.57
N LYS A 420 -15.42 19.26 27.55
CA LYS A 420 -14.90 20.60 27.28
C LYS A 420 -15.23 21.57 28.41
N MET A 421 -16.45 21.53 28.94
CA MET A 421 -16.85 22.35 30.11
C MET A 421 -16.03 22.01 31.36
N TYR A 422 -15.74 20.73 31.60
CA TYR A 422 -14.87 20.31 32.71
C TYR A 422 -13.44 20.85 32.59
N VAL A 423 -12.83 20.78 31.41
CA VAL A 423 -11.45 21.29 31.19
C VAL A 423 -11.40 22.81 31.34
N VAL A 424 -12.41 23.54 30.84
CA VAL A 424 -12.47 25.00 30.98
C VAL A 424 -12.64 25.43 32.44
N ARG A 425 -13.45 24.69 33.23
CA ARG A 425 -13.67 24.96 34.67
C ARG A 425 -12.53 24.48 35.57
N GLY A 426 -11.73 23.50 35.13
CA GLY A 426 -10.58 22.98 35.89
C GLY A 426 -9.29 23.80 35.73
N ASN A 427 -9.24 24.69 34.73
CA ASN A 427 -8.12 25.62 34.49
C ASN A 427 -8.39 27.07 34.93
N SER A 428 -9.57 27.33 35.51
CA SER A 428 -9.92 28.56 36.22
C SER A 428 -9.76 28.36 37.72
#